data_AF-A0A7S2F7G1-F1
#
_entry.id   AF-A0A7S2F7G1-F1
#
_cell.length_a   1.000
_cell.length_b   1.000
_cell.length_c   1.000
_cell.angle_alpha   90.00
_cell.angle_beta   90.00
_cell.angle_gamma   90.00
#
_symmetry.space_group_name_H-M   'P 1'
#
loop_
_entity.id
_entity.type
_entity.pdbx_description
1 polymer ?
#
loop_
_entity_poly.entity_id
_entity_poly.type
_entity_poly.pdbx_seq_one_letter_code
_entity_poly.pdbx_strand_id
1 'polypeptide(L)'
;LQFFTRLFQQRLQASEKSEMVDQRINIIINDFTKFIYVKICMGLFEDHKLLFSFLLTMRLRITQGKVSEADYRFLLTGGVSLEEPPQKPADWVPDRSWGELFRLNK
;
A
#
# COMPACT_ATOMS: atom_id res chain seq x y z
N LEU A 1 11.39 13.25 13.93
CA LEU A 1 12.29 12.47 14.82
C LEU A 1 13.71 12.45 14.26
N GLN A 2 14.71 12.85 15.05
CA GLN A 2 16.13 12.92 14.62
C GLN A 2 16.71 11.59 14.11
N PHE A 3 16.23 10.45 14.60
CA PHE A 3 16.64 9.12 14.13
C PHE A 3 16.36 8.92 12.64
N PHE A 4 15.13 9.21 12.20
CA PHE A 4 14.74 9.05 10.79
C PHE A 4 15.50 10.00 9.87
N THR A 5 15.74 11.24 10.30
CA THR A 5 16.54 12.21 9.54
C THR A 5 17.97 11.70 9.30
N ARG A 6 18.62 11.15 10.32
CA ARG A 6 19.96 10.55 10.19
C ARG A 6 19.96 9.35 9.23
N LEU A 7 18.97 8.48 9.36
CA LEU A 7 18.82 7.31 8.49
C LEU A 7 18.62 7.72 7.02
N PHE A 8 17.79 8.73 6.79
CA PHE A 8 17.57 9.29 5.47
C PHE A 8 18.85 9.88 4.88
N GLN A 9 19.58 10.71 5.66
CA GLN A 9 20.86 11.27 5.23
C GLN A 9 21.89 10.18 4.88
N GLN A 10 21.96 9.11 5.68
CA GLN A 10 22.85 7.99 5.42
C GLN A 10 22.52 7.30 4.08
N ARG A 11 21.23 7.03 3.82
CA ARG A 11 20.81 6.43 2.54
C ARG A 11 20.95 7.38 1.36
N LEU A 12 20.74 8.68 1.58
CA LEU A 12 20.96 9.71 0.58
C LEU A 12 22.43 9.72 0.13
N GLN A 13 23.38 9.59 1.05
CA GLN A 13 24.80 9.54 0.72
C GLN A 13 25.23 8.21 0.08
N ALA A 14 24.65 7.09 0.52
CA ALA A 14 25.05 5.74 0.08
C ALA A 14 24.43 5.30 -1.26
N SER A 15 23.27 5.85 -1.64
CA SER A 15 22.57 5.49 -2.88
C SER A 15 23.27 6.06 -4.12
N GLU A 16 23.09 5.39 -5.25
CA GLU A 16 23.70 5.75 -6.53
C GLU A 16 23.38 7.19 -6.95
N LYS A 17 24.41 7.95 -7.31
CA LYS A 17 24.28 9.34 -7.75
C LYS A 17 23.85 9.38 -9.22
N SER A 18 23.03 10.34 -9.58
CA SER A 18 22.68 10.67 -10.96
C SER A 18 22.65 12.18 -11.12
N GLU A 19 23.06 12.66 -12.29
CA GLU A 19 23.02 14.07 -12.66
C GLU A 19 21.58 14.53 -12.96
N MET A 20 20.70 13.60 -13.38
CA MET A 20 19.29 13.88 -13.60
C MET A 20 18.52 13.80 -12.28
N VAL A 21 17.93 14.92 -11.87
CA VAL A 21 17.22 15.05 -10.58
C VAL A 21 16.09 14.03 -10.46
N ASP A 22 15.26 13.86 -11.50
CA ASP A 22 14.12 12.93 -11.45
C ASP A 22 14.57 11.47 -11.32
N GLN A 23 15.63 11.10 -12.03
CA GLN A 23 16.22 9.77 -11.90
C GLN A 23 16.81 9.58 -10.51
N ARG A 24 17.50 10.60 -9.98
CA ARG A 24 18.08 10.56 -8.64
C ARG A 24 17.02 10.39 -7.55
N ILE A 25 15.89 11.08 -7.66
CA ILE A 25 14.75 10.95 -6.73
C ILE A 25 14.24 9.50 -6.75
N ASN A 26 14.03 8.92 -7.93
CA ASN A 26 13.56 7.53 -8.05
C ASN A 26 14.55 6.52 -7.46
N ILE A 27 15.86 6.71 -7.69
CA ILE A 27 16.91 5.87 -7.09
C ILE A 27 16.83 5.93 -5.56
N ILE A 28 16.73 7.13 -4.98
CA ILE A 28 16.66 7.32 -3.52
C ILE A 28 15.39 6.66 -2.96
N ILE A 29 14.24 6.85 -3.60
CA ILE A 29 12.97 6.24 -3.16
C ILE A 29 13.08 4.72 -3.15
N ASN A 30 13.59 4.12 -4.23
CA ASN A 30 13.74 2.67 -4.33
C ASN A 30 14.72 2.11 -3.29
N ASP A 31 15.87 2.75 -3.13
CA ASP A 31 16.88 2.37 -2.16
C ASP A 31 16.34 2.46 -0.73
N PHE A 32 15.75 3.59 -0.38
CA PHE A 32 15.23 3.83 0.97
C PHE A 32 14.06 2.91 1.29
N THR A 33 13.15 2.67 0.33
CA THR A 33 12.02 1.74 0.49
C THR A 33 12.52 0.33 0.78
N LYS A 34 13.47 -0.18 -0.02
CA LYS A 34 14.04 -1.52 0.18
C LYS A 34 14.78 -1.61 1.51
N PHE A 35 15.55 -0.58 1.85
CA PHE A 35 16.30 -0.54 3.09
C PHE A 35 15.38 -0.58 4.32
N ILE A 36 14.33 0.25 4.34
CA ILE A 36 13.34 0.27 5.42
C ILE A 36 12.62 -1.07 5.52
N TYR A 37 12.22 -1.64 4.38
CA TYR A 37 11.57 -2.95 4.34
C TYR A 37 12.43 -4.02 5.03
N VAL A 38 13.69 -4.17 4.62
CA VAL A 38 14.61 -5.15 5.20
C VAL A 38 14.83 -4.88 6.69
N LYS A 39 15.06 -3.61 7.08
CA LYS A 39 15.33 -3.25 8.48
C LYS A 39 14.18 -3.56 9.41
N ILE A 40 12.94 -3.30 8.98
CA ILE A 40 11.75 -3.60 9.78
C ILE A 40 11.48 -5.10 9.79
N CYS A 41 11.57 -5.79 8.65
CA CYS A 41 11.35 -7.24 8.58
C CYS A 41 12.36 -8.06 9.39
N MET A 42 13.56 -7.54 9.68
CA MET A 42 14.48 -8.21 10.62
C MET A 42 13.96 -8.22 12.07
N GLY A 43 13.08 -7.28 12.44
CA GLY A 43 12.50 -7.19 13.79
C GLY A 43 11.05 -7.67 13.87
N LEU A 44 10.44 -8.12 12.77
CA LEU A 44 9.06 -8.62 12.74
C LEU A 44 9.01 -10.15 12.78
N PHE A 45 7.98 -10.67 13.43
CA PHE A 45 7.55 -12.07 13.24
C PHE A 45 7.17 -12.33 11.79
N GLU A 46 7.43 -13.55 11.30
CA GLU A 46 7.21 -13.93 9.89
C GLU A 46 5.78 -13.64 9.44
N ASP A 47 4.79 -13.97 10.27
CA ASP A 47 3.36 -13.78 10.01
C ASP A 47 2.98 -12.32 9.74
N HIS A 48 3.77 -11.35 10.23
CA HIS A 48 3.50 -9.92 10.05
C HIS A 48 4.22 -9.31 8.85
N LYS A 49 5.18 -9.99 8.24
CA LYS A 49 5.99 -9.43 7.14
C LYS A 49 5.17 -9.18 5.89
N LEU A 50 4.24 -10.08 5.56
CA LEU A 50 3.36 -9.92 4.41
C LEU A 50 2.45 -8.69 4.57
N LEU A 51 1.82 -8.54 5.75
CA LEU A 51 0.98 -7.39 6.05
C LEU A 51 1.79 -6.09 5.96
N PHE A 52 2.99 -6.05 6.52
CA PHE A 52 3.84 -4.87 6.43
C PHE A 52 4.25 -4.53 4.99
N SER A 53 4.63 -5.53 4.18
CA SER A 53 4.92 -5.36 2.75
C SER A 53 3.74 -4.75 1.99
N PHE A 54 2.53 -5.26 2.26
CA PHE A 54 1.29 -4.74 1.70
C PHE A 54 1.07 -3.28 2.09
N LEU A 55 1.13 -2.95 3.39
CA LEU A 55 0.93 -1.59 3.89
C LEU A 55 1.95 -0.60 3.30
N LEU A 56 3.22 -0.98 3.23
CA LEU A 56 4.29 -0.16 2.63
C LEU A 56 3.99 0.15 1.16
N THR A 57 3.62 -0.89 0.41
CA THR A 57 3.28 -0.77 -1.02
C THR A 57 2.05 0.10 -1.24
N MET A 58 0.98 -0.12 -0.48
CA MET A 58 -0.24 0.66 -0.57
C MET A 58 0.01 2.14 -0.28
N ARG A 59 0.76 2.45 0.79
CA ARG A 59 1.12 3.84 1.12
C ARG A 59 1.89 4.51 0.00
N LEU A 60 2.87 3.83 -0.62
CA LEU A 60 3.60 4.38 -1.75
C LEU A 60 2.71 4.61 -2.97
N ARG A 61 1.83 3.65 -3.29
CA ARG A 61 0.94 3.75 -4.47
C ARG A 61 -0.13 4.83 -4.32
N ILE A 62 -0.69 5.01 -3.11
CA ILE A 62 -1.64 6.08 -2.81
C ILE A 62 -0.96 7.45 -2.94
N THR A 63 0.24 7.63 -2.37
CA THR A 63 0.99 8.89 -2.50
C THR A 63 1.36 9.21 -3.96
N GLN A 64 1.55 8.19 -4.80
CA GLN A 64 1.76 8.36 -6.25
C GLN A 64 0.47 8.61 -7.04
N GLY A 65 -0.69 8.64 -6.39
CA GLY A 65 -2.00 8.76 -7.06
C GLY A 65 -2.38 7.55 -7.91
N LYS A 66 -1.71 6.40 -7.73
CA LYS A 66 -1.96 5.16 -8.51
C LYS A 66 -3.07 4.30 -7.90
N VAL A 67 -3.44 4.58 -6.66
CA VAL A 67 -4.56 3.92 -5.97
C VAL A 67 -5.40 5.00 -5.31
N SER A 68 -6.71 4.93 -5.51
CA SER A 68 -7.68 5.80 -4.84
C SER A 68 -7.72 5.51 -3.34
N GLU A 69 -7.78 6.57 -2.54
CA GLU A 69 -7.96 6.44 -1.10
C GLU A 69 -9.33 5.84 -0.74
N ALA A 70 -10.36 6.10 -1.57
CA ALA A 70 -11.68 5.50 -1.42
C ALA A 70 -11.63 3.98 -1.62
N ASP A 71 -10.96 3.50 -2.68
CA ASP A 71 -10.83 2.07 -2.95
C ASP A 71 -10.02 1.37 -1.85
N TYR A 72 -8.95 2.01 -1.37
CA TYR A 72 -8.17 1.48 -0.27
C TYR A 72 -8.99 1.41 1.03
N ARG A 73 -9.82 2.42 1.30
CA ARG A 73 -10.72 2.42 2.45
C ARG A 73 -11.75 1.30 2.34
N PHE A 74 -12.38 1.14 1.17
CA PHE A 74 -13.31 0.05 0.90
C PHE A 74 -12.66 -1.32 1.13
N LEU A 75 -11.42 -1.52 0.67
CA LEU A 75 -10.67 -2.75 0.92
C LEU A 75 -10.48 -3.04 2.43
N LEU A 76 -10.23 -2.01 3.24
CA LEU A 76 -9.97 -2.18 4.67
C LEU A 76 -11.25 -2.38 5.50
N THR A 77 -12.33 -1.70 5.15
CA THR A 77 -13.54 -1.66 6.00
C THR A 77 -14.75 -2.34 5.38
N GLY A 78 -14.67 -2.72 4.11
CA GLY A 78 -15.83 -3.01 3.28
C GLY A 78 -16.67 -1.76 3.01
N GLY A 79 -17.82 -1.97 2.36
CA GLY A 79 -18.83 -0.93 2.20
C GLY A 79 -19.94 -1.05 3.24
N VAL A 80 -20.53 0.08 3.65
CA VAL A 80 -21.81 0.09 4.39
C VAL A 80 -22.85 0.69 3.44
N SER A 81 -23.79 -0.14 2.99
CA SER A 81 -24.94 0.31 2.20
C SER A 81 -26.23 -0.10 2.89
N LEU A 82 -27.16 0.84 2.99
CA LEU A 82 -28.52 0.62 3.47
C LEU A 82 -29.44 0.02 2.38
N GLU A 83 -28.97 0.01 1.13
CA GLU A 83 -29.73 -0.57 0.02
C GLU A 83 -29.49 -2.08 -0.08
N GLU A 84 -30.58 -2.80 -0.30
CA GLU A 84 -30.54 -4.23 -0.60
C GLU A 84 -29.92 -4.46 -1.99
N PRO A 85 -29.01 -5.43 -2.14
CA PRO A 85 -28.43 -5.76 -3.43
C PRO A 85 -29.52 -6.34 -4.35
N PRO A 86 -29.43 -6.10 -5.68
CA PRO A 86 -30.34 -6.70 -6.65
C PRO A 86 -30.22 -8.24 -6.66
N GLN A 87 -31.06 -8.94 -7.42
CA GLN A 87 -30.97 -10.40 -7.53
C GLN A 87 -29.57 -10.81 -8.02
N LYS A 88 -28.99 -11.81 -7.37
CA LYS A 88 -27.67 -12.34 -7.75
C LYS A 88 -27.69 -12.86 -9.19
N PRO A 89 -26.59 -12.69 -9.95
CA PRO A 89 -26.54 -13.05 -11.36
C PRO A 89 -26.53 -14.57 -11.58
N ALA A 90 -26.18 -15.36 -10.56
CA ALA A 90 -26.19 -16.81 -10.60
C ALA A 90 -26.22 -17.40 -9.18
N ASP A 91 -26.72 -18.64 -9.04
CA ASP A 91 -26.88 -19.28 -7.74
C ASP A 91 -25.58 -19.61 -7.01
N TRP A 92 -24.49 -19.80 -7.77
CA TRP A 92 -23.17 -20.09 -7.23
C TRP A 92 -22.52 -18.89 -6.52
N VAL A 93 -23.04 -17.67 -6.73
CA VAL A 93 -22.50 -16.47 -6.08
C VAL A 93 -23.00 -16.39 -4.63
N PRO A 94 -22.09 -16.36 -3.63
CA PRO A 94 -22.49 -16.21 -2.24
C PRO A 94 -23.10 -14.85 -1.97
N ASP A 95 -24.15 -14.79 -1.15
CA ASP A 95 -24.88 -13.53 -0.87
C ASP A 95 -23.97 -12.45 -0.27
N ARG A 96 -23.03 -12.85 0.60
CA ARG A 96 -22.03 -11.94 1.18
C ARG A 96 -21.15 -11.31 0.11
N SER A 97 -20.61 -12.12 -0.81
CA SER A 97 -19.75 -11.62 -1.89
C SER A 97 -20.52 -10.73 -2.85
N TRP A 98 -21.78 -11.09 -3.14
CA TRP A 98 -22.65 -10.28 -3.99
C TRP A 98 -22.94 -8.91 -3.38
N GLY A 99 -23.23 -8.86 -2.07
CA GLY A 99 -23.43 -7.61 -1.35
C GLY A 99 -22.21 -6.68 -1.42
N GLU A 100 -20.99 -7.20 -1.26
CA GLU A 100 -19.77 -6.38 -1.40
C GLU A 100 -19.50 -5.96 -2.85
N LEU A 101 -19.73 -6.83 -3.84
CA LEU A 101 -19.57 -6.48 -5.26
C LEU A 101 -20.55 -5.38 -5.69
N PHE A 102 -21.79 -5.44 -5.22
CA PHE A 102 -22.77 -4.39 -5.46
C PHE A 102 -22.32 -3.06 -4.87
N ARG A 103 -21.77 -3.07 -3.65
CA ARG A 103 -21.25 -1.86 -2.98
C ARG A 103 -20.00 -1.30 -3.64
N LEU A 104 -19.16 -2.14 -4.23
CA LEU A 104 -17.96 -1.72 -4.96
C LEU A 104 -18.29 -0.98 -6.27
N ASN A 105 -19.44 -1.28 -6.88
CA ASN A 105 -19.89 -0.65 -8.12
C ASN A 105 -20.54 0.74 -7.91
N LYS A 106 -20.48 1.29 -6.69
CA LYS A 106 -20.97 2.62 -6.33
C LYS A 106 -19.83 3.52 -5.90
#